data_AF-A0A1H2DWC0-F1
#
_entry.id   AF-A0A1H2DWC0-F1
#
_cell.length_a   1.000
_cell.length_b   1.000
_cell.length_c   1.000
_cell.angle_alpha   90.00
_cell.angle_beta   90.00
_cell.angle_gamma   90.00
#
_symmetry.space_group_name_H-M   'P 1'
#
loop_
_entity.id
_entity.type
_entity.pdbx_description
1 polymer ?
#
loop_
_entity_poly.entity_id
_entity_poly.type
_entity_poly.pdbx_seq_one_letter_code
_entity_poly.pdbx_strand_id
1 'polypeptide(L)'
;MIAREPNKPVSGLAWCSEVSPRRRMVRQHLEQLEQVLRQLGLWSQQPPEPDYLASQTPFCADTLAFEEWLQWVFIPRVNSILDRGEPLPDRCALRPMGEQALMRLGRRRVDLLVLLGQIDHQVQSAQ
;
A
#
# COMPACT_ATOMS: atom_id res chain seq x y z
N MET A 1 18.43 50.17 -4.07
CA MET A 1 18.06 49.08 -4.98
C MET A 1 17.63 47.89 -4.13
N ILE A 2 16.33 47.79 -3.81
CA ILE A 2 15.77 46.63 -3.08
C ILE A 2 15.12 45.76 -4.16
N ALA A 3 15.69 44.57 -4.40
CA ALA A 3 15.08 43.59 -5.28
C ALA A 3 13.76 43.13 -4.66
N ARG A 4 12.65 43.35 -5.39
CA ARG A 4 11.33 42.85 -5.02
C ARG A 4 11.32 41.33 -5.22
N GLU A 5 11.17 40.58 -4.13
CA GLU A 5 10.83 39.16 -4.18
C GLU A 5 9.50 38.96 -4.93
N PRO A 6 9.35 37.93 -5.79
CA PRO A 6 8.06 37.66 -6.42
C PRO A 6 7.09 37.08 -5.39
N ASN A 7 6.09 37.90 -5.08
CA ASN A 7 4.75 37.62 -4.58
C ASN A 7 4.37 36.12 -4.52
N LYS A 8 4.35 35.53 -3.32
CA LYS A 8 3.69 34.23 -3.07
C LYS A 8 2.20 34.50 -2.85
N PRO A 9 1.27 33.87 -3.58
CA PRO A 9 -0.15 34.07 -3.34
C PRO A 9 -0.57 33.42 -2.01
N VAL A 10 -1.37 34.18 -1.26
CA VAL A 10 -2.07 33.80 -0.04
C VAL A 10 -3.43 33.20 -0.39
N SER A 11 -3.85 32.21 0.39
CA SER A 11 -5.20 31.61 0.47
C SER A 11 -5.40 30.29 -0.28
N GLY A 12 -5.97 29.33 0.46
CA GLY A 12 -5.99 27.90 0.17
C GLY A 12 -6.76 27.49 -1.09
N LEU A 13 -6.43 26.26 -1.55
CA LEU A 13 -6.97 25.52 -2.70
C LEU A 13 -6.15 25.51 -4.01
N ALA A 14 -4.82 25.64 -3.97
CA ALA A 14 -4.01 25.50 -5.20
C ALA A 14 -2.61 24.89 -5.05
N TRP A 15 -2.47 23.76 -4.33
CA TRP A 15 -1.32 22.85 -4.47
C TRP A 15 -1.75 21.42 -4.86
N CYS A 16 -2.90 21.29 -5.54
CA CYS A 16 -3.37 20.04 -6.15
C CYS A 16 -2.75 19.83 -7.55
N SER A 17 -1.42 19.75 -7.69
CA SER A 17 -0.84 19.29 -8.97
C SER A 17 0.59 18.76 -8.92
N GLU A 18 1.15 18.41 -7.77
CA GLU A 18 2.36 17.60 -7.75
C GLU A 18 2.11 16.39 -6.87
N VAL A 19 1.83 15.24 -7.51
CA VAL A 19 1.68 13.95 -6.83
C VAL A 19 2.86 13.82 -5.89
N SER A 20 2.66 13.90 -4.58
CA SER A 20 3.75 13.96 -3.62
C SER A 20 4.74 12.81 -3.90
N PRO A 21 6.07 13.01 -3.91
CA PRO A 21 7.03 11.96 -4.25
C PRO A 21 6.77 10.64 -3.51
N ARG A 22 6.35 10.75 -2.24
CA ARG A 22 5.85 9.66 -1.41
C ARG A 22 4.70 8.87 -2.03
N ARG A 23 3.65 9.52 -2.54
CA ARG A 23 2.50 8.86 -3.18
C ARG A 23 2.91 8.11 -4.44
N ARG A 24 3.83 8.66 -5.24
CA ARG A 24 4.38 7.96 -6.41
C ARG A 24 5.14 6.70 -5.99
N MET A 25 5.96 6.83 -4.94
CA MET A 25 6.71 5.70 -4.38
C MET A 25 5.78 4.59 -3.88
N VAL A 26 4.68 4.94 -3.19
CA VAL A 26 3.68 3.95 -2.77
C VAL A 26 3.07 3.25 -3.99
N ARG A 27 2.67 3.96 -5.06
CA ARG A 27 2.15 3.31 -6.28
C ARG A 27 3.15 2.32 -6.87
N GLN A 28 4.41 2.73 -7.01
CA GLN A 28 5.48 1.87 -7.55
C GLN A 28 5.65 0.60 -6.71
N HIS A 29 5.62 0.71 -5.38
CA HIS A 29 5.69 -0.48 -4.52
C HIS A 29 4.45 -1.37 -4.63
N LEU A 30 3.25 -0.83 -4.85
CA LEU A 30 2.04 -1.64 -5.08
C LEU A 30 2.13 -2.41 -6.40
N GLU A 31 2.62 -1.77 -7.47
CA GLU A 31 2.87 -2.43 -8.76
C GLU A 31 3.92 -3.54 -8.63
N GLN A 32 5.02 -3.26 -7.92
CA GLN A 32 6.04 -4.24 -7.63
C GLN A 32 5.51 -5.40 -6.78
N LEU A 33 4.62 -5.12 -5.82
CA LEU A 33 4.01 -6.14 -4.96
C LEU A 33 3.18 -7.11 -5.80
N GLU A 34 2.34 -6.60 -6.70
CA GLU A 34 1.60 -7.45 -7.64
C GLU A 34 2.54 -8.32 -8.49
N GLN A 35 3.61 -7.73 -9.06
CA GLN A 35 4.58 -8.48 -9.85
C GLN A 35 5.23 -9.61 -9.06
N VAL A 36 5.67 -9.34 -7.83
CA VAL A 36 6.30 -10.35 -6.96
C VAL A 36 5.30 -11.45 -6.58
N LEU A 37 4.05 -11.09 -6.25
CA LEU A 37 3.00 -12.08 -5.96
C LEU A 37 2.75 -12.98 -7.18
N ARG A 38 2.67 -12.42 -8.38
CA ARG A 38 2.54 -13.19 -9.64
C ARG A 38 3.72 -14.12 -9.87
N GLN A 39 4.96 -13.61 -9.73
CA GLN A 39 6.18 -14.41 -9.91
C GLN A 39 6.29 -15.56 -8.90
N LEU A 40 5.80 -15.36 -7.68
CA LEU A 40 5.79 -16.40 -6.65
C LEU A 40 4.62 -17.40 -6.80
N GLY A 41 3.67 -17.15 -7.71
CA GLY A 41 2.47 -17.95 -7.89
C GLY A 41 1.43 -17.75 -6.79
N LEU A 42 1.44 -16.58 -6.13
CA LEU A 42 0.55 -16.19 -5.04
C LEU A 42 -0.62 -15.31 -5.50
N TRP A 43 -0.61 -14.87 -6.76
CA TRP A 43 -1.67 -14.06 -7.32
C TRP A 43 -2.82 -14.93 -7.84
N SER A 44 -3.98 -14.79 -7.22
CA SER A 44 -5.19 -15.54 -7.57
C SER A 44 -5.86 -14.96 -8.82
N GLN A 45 -6.26 -15.83 -9.75
CA GLN A 45 -7.02 -15.41 -10.96
C GLN A 45 -8.51 -15.23 -10.68
N GLN A 46 -9.02 -15.88 -9.64
CA GLN A 46 -10.41 -15.82 -9.23
C GLN A 46 -10.53 -15.01 -7.95
N PRO A 47 -11.52 -14.12 -7.84
CA PRO A 47 -11.81 -13.45 -6.58
C PRO A 47 -12.31 -14.47 -5.54
N PRO A 48 -12.05 -14.23 -4.24
CA PRO A 48 -12.66 -15.02 -3.17
C PRO A 48 -14.18 -14.83 -3.18
N GLU A 49 -14.91 -15.73 -2.52
CA GLU A 49 -16.34 -15.55 -2.34
C GLU A 49 -16.65 -14.21 -1.66
N PRO A 50 -17.73 -13.50 -2.07
CA PRO A 50 -18.06 -12.19 -1.53
C PRO A 50 -18.14 -12.15 0.00
N ASP A 51 -18.58 -13.25 0.61
CA ASP A 51 -18.73 -13.38 2.06
C ASP A 51 -17.38 -13.33 2.80
N TYR A 52 -16.29 -13.78 2.17
CA TYR A 52 -14.94 -13.68 2.75
C TYR A 52 -14.40 -12.25 2.72
N LEU A 53 -14.79 -11.45 1.73
CA LEU A 53 -14.46 -10.02 1.68
C LEU A 53 -15.31 -9.19 2.66
N ALA A 54 -16.44 -9.74 3.13
CA ALA A 54 -17.36 -9.09 4.07
C ALA A 54 -17.02 -9.36 5.55
N SER A 55 -15.92 -10.07 5.85
CA SER A 55 -15.53 -10.33 7.24
C SER A 55 -15.33 -9.02 8.01
N GLN A 56 -15.90 -8.98 9.22
CA GLN A 56 -15.78 -7.84 10.14
C GLN A 56 -14.49 -7.89 10.96
N THR A 57 -13.71 -8.98 10.87
CA THR A 57 -12.43 -9.04 11.56
C THR A 57 -11.41 -8.09 10.91
N PRO A 58 -10.52 -7.47 11.70
CA PRO A 58 -9.43 -6.69 11.13
C PRO A 58 -8.64 -7.54 10.12
N PHE A 59 -8.44 -6.99 8.91
CA PHE A 59 -7.70 -7.64 7.84
C PHE A 59 -8.32 -8.94 7.29
N CYS A 60 -9.60 -9.21 7.57
CA CYS A 60 -10.27 -10.47 7.15
C CYS A 60 -9.45 -11.72 7.52
N ALA A 61 -8.73 -11.66 8.65
CA ALA A 61 -7.70 -12.64 9.01
C ALA A 61 -8.24 -14.05 9.28
N ASP A 62 -9.56 -14.17 9.44
CA ASP A 62 -10.30 -15.41 9.63
C ASP A 62 -10.73 -16.07 8.31
N THR A 63 -10.77 -15.33 7.20
CA THR A 63 -11.49 -15.71 5.98
C THR A 63 -10.65 -15.67 4.72
N LEU A 64 -9.51 -14.97 4.72
CA LEU A 64 -8.62 -14.86 3.56
C LEU A 64 -7.19 -15.29 3.88
N ALA A 65 -6.53 -15.94 2.93
CA ALA A 65 -5.08 -16.04 2.97
C ALA A 65 -4.46 -14.64 2.86
N PHE A 66 -3.26 -14.46 3.43
CA PHE A 66 -2.62 -13.15 3.49
C PHE A 66 -2.36 -12.55 2.10
N GLU A 67 -1.92 -13.36 1.14
CA GLU A 67 -1.73 -12.98 -0.26
C GLU A 67 -3.03 -12.57 -0.97
N GLU A 68 -4.15 -13.22 -0.65
CA GLU A 68 -5.46 -12.87 -1.20
C GLU A 68 -5.97 -11.57 -0.59
N TRP A 69 -5.74 -11.37 0.71
CA TRP A 69 -6.02 -10.10 1.36
C TRP A 69 -5.18 -8.96 0.77
N LEU A 70 -3.90 -9.19 0.48
CA LEU A 70 -3.03 -8.23 -0.19
C LEU A 70 -3.60 -7.83 -1.56
N GLN A 71 -3.98 -8.82 -2.36
CA GLN A 71 -4.51 -8.64 -3.72
C GLN A 71 -5.88 -7.93 -3.74
N TRP A 72 -6.84 -8.41 -2.96
CA TRP A 72 -8.25 -8.04 -3.12
C TRP A 72 -8.70 -6.94 -2.18
N VAL A 73 -8.00 -6.72 -1.07
CA VAL A 73 -8.38 -5.70 -0.07
C VAL A 73 -7.34 -4.60 0.00
N PHE A 74 -6.07 -4.95 0.22
CA PHE A 74 -5.03 -3.96 0.49
C PHE A 74 -4.68 -3.11 -0.74
N ILE A 75 -4.27 -3.72 -1.85
CA ILE A 75 -3.85 -3.01 -3.07
C ILE A 75 -4.98 -2.09 -3.60
N PRO A 76 -6.24 -2.55 -3.77
CA PRO A 76 -7.32 -1.69 -4.27
C PRO A 76 -7.66 -0.55 -3.31
N ARG A 77 -7.62 -0.80 -1.99
CA ARG A 77 -7.87 0.23 -0.96
C ARG A 77 -6.83 1.34 -1.03
N VAL A 78 -5.54 1.00 -1.06
CA VAL A 78 -4.47 2.02 -1.11
C VAL A 78 -4.50 2.77 -2.44
N ASN A 79 -4.76 2.10 -3.56
CA ASN A 79 -4.96 2.79 -4.85
C ASN A 79 -6.12 3.80 -4.79
N SER A 80 -7.27 3.44 -4.21
CA SER A 80 -8.39 4.37 -4.03
C SER A 80 -8.02 5.57 -3.16
N ILE A 81 -7.29 5.38 -2.06
CA ILE A 81 -6.79 6.47 -1.20
C ILE A 81 -5.87 7.41 -2.01
N LEU A 82 -4.99 6.83 -2.82
CA LEU A 82 -4.06 7.57 -3.66
C LEU A 82 -4.79 8.36 -4.76
N ASP A 83 -5.80 7.77 -5.39
CA ASP A 83 -6.61 8.40 -6.45
C ASP A 83 -7.48 9.54 -5.91
N ARG A 84 -8.05 9.36 -4.71
CA ARG A 84 -8.89 10.37 -4.04
C ARG A 84 -8.10 11.47 -3.35
N GLY A 85 -6.77 11.36 -3.29
CA GLY A 85 -5.93 12.31 -2.56
C GLY A 85 -6.11 12.25 -1.03
N GLU A 86 -6.73 11.20 -0.51
CA GLU A 86 -6.96 10.99 0.92
C GLU A 86 -5.65 10.72 1.66
N PRO A 87 -5.56 11.03 2.97
CA PRO A 87 -4.38 10.71 3.77
C PRO A 87 -4.07 9.20 3.73
N LEU A 88 -2.78 8.87 3.61
CA LEU A 88 -2.32 7.48 3.70
C LEU A 88 -2.56 6.94 5.13
N PRO A 89 -2.80 5.62 5.28
CA PRO A 89 -3.07 5.04 6.60
C PRO A 89 -1.85 5.14 7.52
N ASP A 90 -2.05 5.70 8.71
CA ASP A 90 -0.97 5.93 9.70
C ASP A 90 -0.44 4.65 10.34
N ARG A 91 -1.16 3.53 10.20
CA ARG A 91 -0.77 2.22 10.77
C ARG A 91 -0.97 1.13 9.74
N CYS A 92 0.15 0.60 9.24
CA CYS A 92 0.17 -0.62 8.44
C CYS A 92 1.35 -1.47 8.93
N ALA A 93 1.10 -2.77 9.15
CA ALA A 93 2.11 -3.69 9.68
C ALA A 93 2.14 -4.96 8.82
N LEU A 94 2.34 -4.77 7.51
CA LEU A 94 2.33 -5.83 6.52
C LEU A 94 3.47 -6.82 6.74
N ARG A 95 4.67 -6.33 7.00
CA ARG A 95 5.85 -7.18 7.18
C ARG A 95 5.70 -8.19 8.33
N PRO A 96 5.36 -7.81 9.58
CA PRO A 96 5.21 -8.78 10.66
C PRO A 96 4.08 -9.77 10.40
N MET A 97 2.99 -9.36 9.72
CA MET A 97 1.93 -10.28 9.29
C MET A 97 2.46 -11.29 8.25
N GLY A 98 3.18 -10.81 7.24
CA GLY A 98 3.79 -11.64 6.20
C GLY A 98 4.85 -12.60 6.74
N GLU A 99 5.60 -12.21 7.78
CA GLU A 99 6.61 -13.07 8.41
C GLU A 99 6.03 -14.37 8.96
N GLN A 100 4.78 -14.35 9.44
CA GLN A 100 4.07 -15.54 9.89
C GLN A 100 3.34 -16.22 8.73
N ALA A 101 2.55 -15.47 7.97
CA ALA A 101 1.67 -16.03 6.93
C ALA A 101 2.45 -16.70 5.78
N LEU A 102 3.67 -16.22 5.48
CA LEU A 102 4.47 -16.69 4.34
C LEU A 102 5.56 -17.69 4.75
N MET A 103 5.54 -18.25 5.96
CA MET A 103 6.53 -19.25 6.41
C MET A 103 6.70 -20.42 5.46
N ARG A 104 5.60 -20.89 4.84
CA ARG A 104 5.60 -21.98 3.87
C ARG A 104 6.49 -21.75 2.64
N LEU A 105 6.86 -20.50 2.34
CA LEU A 105 7.70 -20.15 1.18
C LEU A 105 9.20 -20.22 1.46
N GLY A 106 9.61 -20.42 2.72
CA GLY A 106 11.02 -20.50 3.09
C GLY A 106 11.81 -19.27 2.63
N ARG A 107 12.94 -19.47 1.93
CA ARG A 107 13.79 -18.37 1.42
C ARG A 107 13.13 -17.54 0.32
N ARG A 108 12.13 -18.08 -0.40
CA ARG A 108 11.47 -17.37 -1.51
C ARG A 108 10.67 -16.15 -1.05
N ARG A 109 10.37 -16.04 0.25
CA ARG A 109 9.63 -14.88 0.81
C ARG A 109 10.51 -13.67 1.10
N VAL A 110 11.83 -13.79 1.09
CA VAL A 110 12.74 -12.74 1.61
C VAL A 110 12.49 -11.41 0.89
N ASP A 111 12.49 -11.42 -0.44
CA ASP A 111 12.29 -10.20 -1.23
C ASP A 111 10.89 -9.62 -1.05
N LEU A 112 9.88 -10.48 -0.92
CA LEU A 112 8.51 -10.06 -0.62
C LEU A 112 8.42 -9.39 0.77
N LEU A 113 9.04 -9.95 1.81
CA LEU A 113 9.05 -9.35 3.15
C LEU A 113 9.79 -8.02 3.19
N VAL A 114 10.87 -7.87 2.40
CA VAL A 114 11.57 -6.59 2.24
C VAL A 114 10.64 -5.56 1.64
N LEU A 115 9.95 -5.90 0.54
CA LEU A 115 9.00 -5.01 -0.12
C LEU A 115 7.83 -4.61 0.78
N LEU A 116 7.26 -5.55 1.54
CA LEU A 116 6.21 -5.24 2.51
C LEU A 116 6.68 -4.25 3.58
N GLY A 117 7.92 -4.39 4.06
CA GLY A 117 8.51 -3.42 5.00
C GLY A 117 8.78 -2.04 4.39
N GLN A 118 9.14 -1.98 3.11
CA GLN A 118 9.26 -0.72 2.37
C GLN A 118 7.89 -0.02 2.24
N ILE A 119 6.84 -0.78 1.94
CA ILE A 119 5.47 -0.25 1.91
C ILE A 119 5.07 0.28 3.28
N ASP A 120 5.27 -0.49 4.36
CA ASP A 120 4.98 -0.07 5.74
C ASP A 120 5.61 1.29 6.06
N HIS A 121 6.89 1.46 5.75
CA HIS A 121 7.60 2.73 5.97
C HIS A 121 7.07 3.89 5.13
N GLN A 122 6.65 3.64 3.88
CA GLN A 122 6.11 4.67 3.02
C GLN A 122 4.68 5.08 3.39
N VAL A 123 3.86 4.16 3.93
CA VAL A 123 2.47 4.48 4.31
C VAL A 123 2.34 5.09 5.70
N GLN A 124 3.24 4.72 6.63
CA GLN A 124 3.34 5.38 7.93
C GLN A 124 3.95 6.78 7.75
N SER A 125 3.29 7.83 8.24
CA SER A 125 3.91 9.16 8.32
C SER A 125 5.14 9.09 9.22
N ALA A 126 6.29 9.63 8.77
CA ALA A 126 7.34 10.02 9.69
C ALA A 126 6.73 11.04 10.68
N GLN A 127 6.67 10.68 11.96
CA GLN A 127 6.48 11.66 13.04
C GLN A 127 7.67 12.61 13.09
#